data_AF-A0A966BQ33-F1
#
_entry.id   AF-A0A966BQ33-F1
#
_cell.length_a   1.000
_cell.length_b   1.000
_cell.length_c   1.000
_cell.angle_alpha   90.00
_cell.angle_beta   90.00
_cell.angle_gamma   90.00
#
_symmetry.space_group_name_H-M   'P 1'
#
loop_
_entity.id
_entity.type
_entity.pdbx_description
1 polymer ?
#
loop_
_entity_poly.entity_id
_entity_poly.type
_entity_poly.pdbx_seq_one_letter_code
_entity_poly.pdbx_strand_id
1 'polypeptide(L)'
;MEQLQQILDQALQQFAVISDEAELEQVKARFLGKEGALTALLKGLGKLSNEERPAQGARINQVKQAIEAALQQRRDALSQARLAARLAAESLDV
;
A
#
# COMPACT_ATOMS: atom_id res chain seq x y z
N MET A 1 13.11 3.64 14.22
CA MET A 1 12.03 4.41 13.54
C MET A 1 12.24 4.44 12.03
N GLU A 2 13.49 4.45 11.56
CA GLU A 2 13.85 4.47 10.14
C GLU A 2 13.20 3.34 9.31
N GLN A 3 13.11 2.12 9.83
CA GLN A 3 12.52 0.99 9.10
C GLN A 3 11.04 1.21 8.72
N LEU A 4 10.25 1.84 9.59
CA LEU A 4 8.84 2.12 9.30
C LEU A 4 8.68 3.18 8.22
N GLN A 5 9.48 4.23 8.29
CA GLN A 5 9.50 5.29 7.28
C GLN A 5 9.99 4.75 5.93
N GLN A 6 11.04 3.93 5.93
CA GLN A 6 11.54 3.27 4.71
C GLN A 6 10.48 2.39 4.05
N ILE A 7 9.72 1.61 4.83
CA ILE A 7 8.62 0.79 4.30
C ILE A 7 7.55 1.69 3.66
N LEU A 8 7.20 2.81 4.31
CA LEU A 8 6.25 3.76 3.77
C LEU A 8 6.75 4.35 2.44
N ASP A 9 7.95 4.91 2.43
CA ASP A 9 8.52 5.58 1.26
C ASP A 9 8.65 4.60 0.07
N GLN A 10 9.11 3.37 0.32
CA GLN A 10 9.18 2.32 -0.69
C GLN A 10 7.82 1.95 -1.26
N ALA A 11 6.79 1.81 -0.40
CA ALA A 11 5.44 1.52 -0.84
C ALA A 11 4.88 2.66 -1.71
N LEU A 12 5.05 3.91 -1.29
CA LEU A 12 4.61 5.09 -2.04
C LEU A 12 5.29 5.18 -3.41
N GLN A 13 6.61 4.98 -3.46
CA GLN A 13 7.37 5.01 -4.71
C GLN A 13 6.93 3.89 -5.66
N GLN A 14 6.73 2.66 -5.17
CA GLN A 14 6.27 1.57 -6.02
C GLN A 14 4.84 1.81 -6.51
N PHE A 15 3.91 2.21 -5.64
CA PHE A 15 2.55 2.51 -6.07
C PHE A 15 2.47 3.64 -7.10
N ALA A 16 3.35 4.65 -7.04
CA ALA A 16 3.35 5.74 -7.99
C ALA A 16 3.64 5.31 -9.44
N VAL A 17 4.43 4.25 -9.64
CA VAL A 17 4.89 3.82 -10.98
C VAL A 17 4.10 2.66 -11.58
N ILE A 18 3.38 1.89 -10.75
CA ILE A 18 2.65 0.68 -11.17
C ILE A 18 1.52 1.01 -12.13
N SER A 19 1.55 0.49 -13.34
CA SER A 19 0.52 0.77 -14.36
C SER A 19 -0.44 -0.41 -14.59
N ASP A 20 -0.29 -1.49 -13.82
CA ASP A 20 -1.06 -2.72 -13.94
C ASP A 20 -1.71 -3.12 -12.60
N GLU A 21 -2.95 -3.59 -12.66
CA GLU A 21 -3.71 -3.98 -11.46
C GLU A 21 -3.12 -5.24 -10.78
N ALA A 22 -2.56 -6.17 -11.55
CA ALA A 22 -1.96 -7.38 -10.98
C ALA A 22 -0.63 -7.06 -10.29
N GLU A 23 0.20 -6.19 -10.87
CA GLU A 23 1.41 -5.67 -10.22
C GLU A 23 1.06 -4.91 -8.93
N LEU A 24 -0.02 -4.13 -8.92
CA LEU A 24 -0.48 -3.41 -7.71
C LEU A 24 -0.80 -4.37 -6.56
N GLU A 25 -1.51 -5.46 -6.85
CA GLU A 25 -1.83 -6.49 -5.86
C GLU A 25 -0.60 -7.27 -5.39
N GLN A 26 0.37 -7.53 -6.28
CA GLN A 26 1.64 -8.15 -5.89
C GLN A 26 2.42 -7.26 -4.92
N VAL A 27 2.54 -5.97 -5.22
CA VAL A 27 3.27 -5.02 -4.36
C VAL A 27 2.55 -4.85 -3.02
N LYS A 28 1.22 -4.74 -3.02
CA LYS A 28 0.40 -4.77 -1.80
C LYS A 28 0.71 -5.99 -0.93
N ALA A 29 0.81 -7.19 -1.51
CA ALA A 29 1.12 -8.40 -0.75
C ALA A 29 2.49 -8.34 -0.05
N ARG A 30 3.50 -7.72 -0.68
CA ARG A 30 4.85 -7.55 -0.11
C ARG A 30 4.86 -6.65 1.13
N PHE A 31 3.97 -5.65 1.19
CA PHE A 31 3.90 -4.72 2.33
C PHE A 31 2.84 -5.12 3.36
N LEU A 32 1.60 -5.32 2.92
CA LEU A 32 0.41 -5.54 3.77
C LEU A 32 0.00 -7.02 3.89
N GLY A 33 0.61 -7.92 3.12
CA GLY A 33 0.26 -9.33 3.13
C GLY A 33 0.57 -10.03 4.46
N LYS A 34 0.14 -11.29 4.58
CA LYS A 34 0.35 -12.12 5.78
C LYS A 34 1.84 -12.32 6.15
N GLU A 35 2.70 -12.27 5.13
CA GLU A 35 4.15 -12.33 5.23
C GLU A 35 4.82 -10.99 4.88
N GLY A 36 4.02 -9.94 4.71
CA GLY A 36 4.51 -8.62 4.33
C GLY A 36 5.27 -7.91 5.44
N ALA A 37 6.04 -6.90 5.06
CA ALA A 37 6.92 -6.16 5.95
C ALA A 37 6.19 -5.57 7.17
N LEU A 38 5.00 -5.01 6.98
CA LEU A 38 4.19 -4.46 8.08
C LEU A 38 3.67 -5.55 9.03
N THR A 39 3.24 -6.69 8.50
CA THR A 39 2.76 -7.82 9.29
C THR A 39 3.88 -8.45 10.12
N ALA A 40 5.10 -8.51 9.57
CA ALA A 40 6.28 -8.94 10.31
C ALA A 40 6.57 -8.02 11.51
N LEU A 41 6.46 -6.69 11.32
CA LEU A 41 6.60 -5.72 12.40
C LEU A 41 5.50 -5.85 13.47
N LEU A 42 4.25 -6.08 13.05
CA LEU A 42 3.13 -6.34 13.98
C LEU A 42 3.36 -7.59 14.82
N LYS A 43 3.84 -8.69 14.22
CA LYS A 43 4.20 -9.91 14.97
C LYS A 43 5.34 -9.66 15.97
N GLY A 44 6.29 -8.79 15.61
CA GLY A 44 7.37 -8.36 16.49
C GLY A 44 6.92 -7.65 17.77
N LEU A 45 5.77 -6.97 17.75
CA LEU A 45 5.19 -6.29 18.92
C LEU A 45 4.91 -7.25 20.10
N GLY A 46 4.66 -8.53 19.81
CA GLY A 46 4.44 -9.55 20.84
C GLY A 46 5.65 -9.76 21.76
N LYS A 47 6.84 -9.32 21.33
CA LYS A 47 8.09 -9.41 22.11
C LYS A 47 8.36 -8.18 22.98
N LEU A 48 7.58 -7.10 22.81
CA LEU A 48 7.75 -5.86 23.57
C LEU A 48 7.04 -5.93 24.92
N SER A 49 7.48 -5.09 25.85
CA SER A 49 6.83 -4.88 27.15
C SER A 49 5.43 -4.27 26.98
N ASN A 50 4.57 -4.40 28.00
CA ASN A 50 3.21 -3.85 27.96
C ASN A 50 3.17 -2.32 27.84
N GLU A 51 4.24 -1.64 28.25
CA GLU A 51 4.33 -0.17 28.23
C GLU A 51 4.78 0.36 26.86
N GLU A 52 5.65 -0.36 26.15
CA GLU A 52 6.17 0.06 24.84
C GLU A 52 5.27 -0.36 23.67
N ARG A 53 4.50 -1.43 23.86
CA ARG A 53 3.63 -2.00 22.83
C ARG A 53 2.59 -1.01 22.27
N PRO A 54 1.89 -0.18 23.06
CA PRO A 54 0.89 0.77 22.54
C PRO A 54 1.50 1.83 21.64
N ALA A 55 2.63 2.43 22.05
CA ALA A 55 3.29 3.48 21.28
C ALA A 55 3.83 2.95 19.94
N GLN A 56 4.46 1.78 19.96
CA GLN A 56 4.98 1.17 18.75
C GLN A 56 3.85 0.64 17.83
N GLY A 57 2.78 0.09 18.42
CA GLY A 57 1.59 -0.35 17.69
C GLY A 57 0.88 0.81 16.98
N ALA A 58 0.74 1.96 17.64
CA ALA A 58 0.16 3.16 17.04
C ALA A 58 0.94 3.62 15.80
N ARG A 59 2.27 3.66 15.89
CA ARG A 59 3.14 4.03 14.76
C ARG A 59 3.02 3.07 13.58
N ILE A 60 3.01 1.76 13.85
CA ILE A 60 2.83 0.74 12.82
C ILE A 60 1.47 0.90 12.14
N ASN A 61 0.42 1.17 12.92
CA ASN A 61 -0.93 1.36 12.39
C ASN A 61 -1.04 2.65 11.54
N GLN A 62 -0.37 3.74 11.92
CA GLN A 62 -0.31 4.96 11.11
C GLN A 62 0.32 4.70 9.73
N VAL A 63 1.45 3.98 9.70
CA VAL A 63 2.11 3.61 8.45
C VAL A 63 1.24 2.66 7.61
N LYS A 64 0.57 1.71 8.26
CA LYS A 64 -0.40 0.83 7.59
C LYS A 64 -1.50 1.63 6.89
N GLN A 65 -2.12 2.59 7.59
CA GLN A 65 -3.18 3.43 7.03
C GLN A 65 -2.68 4.28 5.86
N ALA A 66 -1.46 4.83 5.96
CA ALA A 66 -0.87 5.61 4.87
C ALA A 66 -0.63 4.75 3.61
N ILE A 67 -0.15 3.52 3.78
CA ILE A 67 0.05 2.57 2.67
C ILE A 67 -1.30 2.15 2.07
N GLU A 68 -2.32 1.87 2.88
CA GLU A 68 -3.66 1.53 2.40
C GLU A 68 -4.30 2.69 1.62
N ALA A 69 -4.12 3.93 2.08
CA ALA A 69 -4.60 5.11 1.38
C ALA A 69 -3.93 5.29 0.00
N ALA A 70 -2.60 5.16 -0.05
CA ALA A 70 -1.85 5.27 -1.31
C ALA A 70 -2.20 4.14 -2.30
N LEU A 71 -2.38 2.91 -1.79
CA LEU A 71 -2.85 1.78 -2.57
C LEU A 71 -4.22 2.07 -3.20
N GLN A 72 -5.16 2.57 -2.40
CA GLN A 72 -6.50 2.89 -2.87
C GLN A 72 -6.47 4.01 -3.93
N GLN A 73 -5.70 5.08 -3.68
CA GLN A 73 -5.52 6.16 -4.66
C GLN A 73 -4.97 5.65 -5.98
N ARG A 74 -3.97 4.76 -5.95
CA ARG A 74 -3.42 4.20 -7.20
C ARG A 74 -4.45 3.33 -7.91
N ARG A 75 -5.18 2.49 -7.17
CA ARG A 75 -6.22 1.62 -7.73
C ARG A 75 -7.30 2.43 -8.44
N ASP A 76 -7.75 3.51 -7.82
CA ASP A 76 -8.76 4.40 -8.40
C ASP A 76 -8.23 5.08 -9.67
N ALA A 77 -6.98 5.53 -9.66
CA ALA A 77 -6.34 6.11 -10.84
C ALA A 77 -6.25 5.12 -12.02
N LEU A 78 -5.87 3.86 -11.76
CA LEU A 78 -5.83 2.81 -12.79
C LEU A 78 -7.23 2.52 -13.36
N SER A 79 -8.23 2.44 -12.49
CA SER A 79 -9.62 2.22 -12.90
C SER A 79 -10.14 3.36 -13.78
N GLN A 80 -9.88 4.62 -13.38
CA GLN A 80 -10.25 5.80 -14.15
C GLN A 80 -9.56 5.86 -15.51
N ALA A 81 -8.25 5.56 -15.56
CA ALA A 81 -7.50 5.53 -16.82
C ALA A 81 -8.07 4.47 -17.78
N ARG A 82 -8.41 3.29 -17.27
CA ARG A 82 -9.03 2.22 -18.05
C ARG A 82 -10.42 2.59 -18.59
N LEU A 83 -11.24 3.24 -17.77
CA LEU A 83 -12.56 3.72 -18.18
C LEU A 83 -12.44 4.79 -19.27
N ALA A 84 -11.55 5.77 -19.08
CA ALA A 84 -11.31 6.84 -20.05
C ALA A 84 -10.84 6.28 -21.41
N ALA A 85 -9.95 5.28 -21.40
CA ALA A 85 -9.50 4.61 -22.62
C ALA A 85 -10.64 3.88 -23.36
N ARG A 86 -11.55 3.21 -22.63
CA ARG A 86 -12.73 2.58 -23.24
C ARG A 86 -13.67 3.59 -23.88
N LEU A 87 -14.00 4.67 -23.16
CA LEU A 87 -14.90 5.72 -23.68
C LEU A 87 -14.33 6.39 -24.93
N ALA A 88 -13.01 6.63 -24.95
CA ALA A 88 -12.35 7.20 -26.13
C ALA A 88 -12.42 6.23 -27.34
N ALA A 89 -12.23 4.93 -27.12
CA ALA A 89 -12.35 3.92 -28.17
C ALA A 89 -13.78 3.83 -28.72
N GLU A 90 -14.80 3.87 -27.86
CA GLU A 90 -16.21 3.86 -28.27
C GLU A 90 -16.61 5.13 -29.04
N SER A 91 -16.00 6.28 -28.73
CA SER A 91 -16.28 7.55 -29.43
C SER A 91 -15.70 7.64 -30.85
N LEU A 92 -14.72 6.80 -31.20
CA LEU A 92 -14.08 6.78 -32.52
C LEU A 92 -14.80 5.86 -33.51
N ASP A 93 -15.72 5.02 -33.03
CA ASP A 93 -16.44 4.00 -33.81
C ASP A 93 -17.87 4.45 -34.18
N VAL A 94 -18.21 5.73 -33.94
CA VAL A 94 -19.48 6.40 -34.30
C VAL A 94 -19.27 7.54 -35.28
#